data_AF-A0A1M3F695-F1
#
_entry.id   AF-A0A1M3F695-F1
#
_cell.length_a   1.000
_cell.length_b   1.000
_cell.length_c   1.000
_cell.angle_alpha   90.00
_cell.angle_beta   90.00
_cell.angle_gamma   90.00
#
_symmetry.space_group_name_H-M   'P 1'
#
loop_
_entity.id
_entity.type
_entity.pdbx_description
1 polymer ?
#
loop_
_entity_poly.entity_id
_entity_poly.type
_entity_poly.pdbx_seq_one_letter_code
_entity_poly.pdbx_strand_id
1 'polypeptide(L)'
;MAVPIVLALALAAGLSGCGGSGEDAVMPNVVGKKLDVALSDVDRAGVNKDDVEVVGGGVFGVVDKSNWVVCEQLPAAGSAVTDKPRFTVDRSCADVTPAPPSSPAEPTSAASATPSDDATTAATAPVTATDQPLTVETNTDFAAVMKQQDYCSPDIASFAAKYAGTKLAFDGAIVAMAPHDGAKTRYDILVNQGDFSETVAQPGPQFQFRDVNTTYDLHYSGDVPVSIGVGAKLHVVATVDQYIANQCLLLLKPVETSFR
;
A
#
# COMPACT_ATOMS: atom_id res chain seq x y z
N MET A 1 71.55 35.03 38.44
CA MET A 1 71.06 36.07 37.49
C MET A 1 69.65 35.69 37.09
N ALA A 2 68.69 36.55 37.42
CA ALA A 2 67.29 36.43 37.06
C ALA A 2 67.05 37.05 35.68
N VAL A 3 66.27 36.39 34.81
CA VAL A 3 65.40 37.00 33.80
C VAL A 3 64.20 36.04 33.54
N PRO A 4 62.94 36.44 33.81
CA PRO A 4 61.71 35.73 33.42
C PRO A 4 61.27 36.16 32.00
N ILE A 5 60.03 35.86 31.52
CA ILE A 5 59.37 36.32 30.25
C ILE A 5 59.41 35.20 29.17
N VAL A 6 58.33 34.74 28.52
CA VAL A 6 56.91 35.15 28.44
C VAL A 6 56.03 33.96 28.04
N LEU A 7 54.82 33.98 28.57
CA LEU A 7 53.65 33.17 28.24
C LEU A 7 53.15 33.48 26.82
N ALA A 8 53.02 32.47 25.96
CA ALA A 8 52.20 32.54 24.75
C ALA A 8 51.46 31.21 24.56
N LEU A 9 50.28 31.14 25.16
CA LEU A 9 49.30 30.06 24.97
C LEU A 9 48.60 30.30 23.63
N ALA A 10 49.00 29.58 22.59
CA ALA A 10 48.32 29.62 21.29
C ALA A 10 47.05 28.75 21.35
N LEU A 11 45.92 29.35 21.71
CA LEU A 11 44.60 28.77 21.44
C LEU A 11 44.34 28.87 19.93
N ALA A 12 44.49 27.74 19.23
CA ALA A 12 43.89 27.57 17.91
C ALA A 12 42.37 27.40 18.11
N ALA A 13 41.63 28.50 18.00
CA ALA A 13 40.18 28.46 17.89
C ALA A 13 39.82 27.76 16.57
N GLY A 14 39.27 26.56 16.68
CA GLY A 14 38.63 25.89 15.55
C GLY A 14 37.53 26.81 15.01
N LEU A 15 37.55 27.04 13.70
CA LEU A 15 36.43 27.62 12.97
C LEU A 15 35.23 26.71 13.16
N SER A 16 34.41 27.04 14.14
CA SER A 16 33.03 26.59 14.26
C SER A 16 32.34 26.98 12.97
N GLY A 17 32.04 25.98 12.13
CA GLY A 17 31.01 26.12 11.11
C GLY A 17 29.73 26.63 11.77
N CYS A 18 28.95 27.43 11.04
CA CYS A 18 27.69 28.02 11.46
C CYS A 18 26.75 26.98 12.09
N GLY A 19 26.89 26.75 13.39
CA GLY A 19 25.82 26.27 14.25
C GLY A 19 24.89 27.44 14.46
N GLY A 20 23.80 27.48 13.71
CA GLY A 20 22.70 28.37 13.98
C GLY A 20 22.13 28.02 15.35
N SER A 21 22.42 28.86 16.33
CA SER A 21 21.77 28.82 17.63
C SER A 21 20.31 29.26 17.48
N GLY A 22 19.40 28.30 17.57
CA GLY A 22 18.16 28.42 18.36
C GLY A 22 17.12 29.43 17.91
N GLU A 23 16.72 29.41 16.64
CA GLU A 23 15.29 29.60 16.35
C GLU A 23 14.70 28.21 16.19
N ASP A 24 13.78 27.84 17.10
CA ASP A 24 13.07 26.57 16.97
C ASP A 24 12.37 26.55 15.61
N ALA A 25 12.65 25.52 14.81
CA ALA A 25 12.06 25.40 13.49
C ALA A 25 10.53 25.43 13.60
N VAL A 26 9.87 26.29 12.80
CA VAL A 26 8.43 26.48 12.89
C VAL A 26 7.73 25.53 11.92
N MET A 27 6.75 24.79 12.43
CA MET A 27 6.05 23.78 11.66
C MET A 27 5.19 24.40 10.55
N PRO A 28 5.40 24.07 9.27
CA PRO A 28 4.56 24.57 8.18
C PRO A 28 3.16 23.94 8.21
N ASN A 29 2.18 24.61 7.59
CA ASN A 29 0.87 24.01 7.34
C ASN A 29 0.96 23.05 6.15
N VAL A 30 0.77 21.76 6.43
CA VAL A 30 0.83 20.67 5.45
C VAL A 30 -0.42 19.81 5.42
N VAL A 31 -1.41 20.06 6.29
CA VAL A 31 -2.71 19.38 6.23
C VAL A 31 -3.38 19.65 4.88
N GLY A 32 -3.91 18.59 4.27
CA GLY A 32 -4.52 18.60 2.94
C GLY A 32 -3.52 18.50 1.78
N LYS A 33 -2.21 18.51 2.04
CA LYS A 33 -1.19 18.31 1.00
C LYS A 33 -0.91 16.82 0.79
N LYS A 34 -0.43 16.50 -0.41
CA LYS A 34 0.18 15.20 -0.69
C LYS A 34 1.41 15.00 0.19
N LEU A 35 1.64 13.78 0.66
CA LEU A 35 2.70 13.48 1.64
C LEU A 35 4.11 13.78 1.11
N ASP A 36 4.37 13.55 -0.18
CA ASP A 36 5.63 13.94 -0.84
C ASP A 36 5.89 15.46 -0.79
N VAL A 37 4.85 16.26 -1.06
CA VAL A 37 4.89 17.73 -0.98
C VAL A 37 5.05 18.17 0.48
N ALA A 38 4.28 17.56 1.40
CA ALA A 38 4.35 17.86 2.83
C ALA A 38 5.76 17.66 3.40
N LEU A 39 6.39 16.52 3.10
CA LEU A 39 7.76 16.23 3.53
C LEU A 39 8.78 17.21 2.92
N SER A 40 8.57 17.62 1.67
CA SER A 40 9.42 18.63 1.03
C SER A 40 9.27 20.03 1.64
N ASP A 41 8.06 20.38 2.10
CA ASP A 41 7.79 21.65 2.76
C ASP A 41 8.37 21.71 4.18
N VAL A 42 8.35 20.59 4.90
CA VAL A 42 8.99 20.44 6.22
C VAL A 42 10.51 20.56 6.12
N ASP A 43 11.12 19.88 5.15
CA ASP A 43 12.57 19.96 4.87
C ASP A 43 13.01 21.41 4.58
N ARG A 44 12.21 22.13 3.79
CA ARG A 44 12.43 23.55 3.49
C ARG A 44 12.27 24.46 4.71
N ALA A 45 11.46 24.06 5.70
CA ALA A 45 11.26 24.78 6.96
C ALA A 45 12.38 24.50 7.99
N GLY A 46 13.40 23.73 7.62
CA GLY A 46 14.54 23.41 8.48
C GLY A 46 14.31 22.22 9.41
N VAL A 47 13.24 21.45 9.18
CA VAL A 47 12.93 20.22 9.91
C VAL A 47 13.26 19.04 9.01
N ASN A 48 14.11 18.12 9.45
CA ASN A 48 14.49 16.98 8.63
C ASN A 48 13.28 16.09 8.32
N LYS A 49 13.00 15.86 7.04
CA LYS A 49 11.90 15.00 6.58
C LYS A 49 12.02 13.54 7.03
N ASP A 50 13.23 13.04 7.27
CA ASP A 50 13.46 11.66 7.75
C ASP A 50 13.13 11.53 9.25
N ASP A 51 13.07 12.66 9.94
CA ASP A 51 12.60 12.77 11.32
C ASP A 51 11.07 12.98 11.37
N VAL A 52 10.31 12.80 10.30
CA VAL A 52 8.85 12.83 10.39
C VAL A 52 8.32 11.41 10.57
N GLU A 53 7.57 11.18 11.65
CA GLU A 53 6.82 9.94 11.84
C GLU A 53 5.56 9.97 10.97
N VAL A 54 5.41 9.00 10.07
CA VAL A 54 4.22 8.89 9.21
C VAL A 54 3.36 7.73 9.70
N VAL A 55 2.15 8.05 10.12
CA VAL A 55 1.13 7.11 10.60
C VAL A 55 0.02 7.01 9.55
N GLY A 56 -0.24 5.80 9.07
CA GLY A 56 -1.16 5.54 7.95
C GLY A 56 -0.54 4.56 6.97
N GLY A 57 -1.20 4.29 5.85
CA GLY A 57 -0.67 3.35 4.85
C GLY A 57 -1.39 2.00 4.73
N GLY A 58 -2.26 1.66 5.68
CA GLY A 58 -2.79 0.30 5.79
C GLY A 58 -1.69 -0.73 6.09
N VAL A 59 -1.93 -2.01 5.77
CA VAL A 59 -1.03 -3.14 6.08
C VAL A 59 0.36 -3.02 5.44
N PHE A 60 0.47 -2.31 4.31
CA PHE A 60 1.73 -2.11 3.59
C PHE A 60 2.47 -0.82 3.96
N GLY A 61 1.90 0.00 4.85
CA GLY A 61 2.40 1.35 5.05
C GLY A 61 2.25 2.23 3.79
N VAL A 62 2.89 3.40 3.81
CA VAL A 62 2.89 4.33 2.68
C VAL A 62 3.83 3.80 1.58
N VAL A 63 3.27 3.12 0.59
CA VAL A 63 4.02 2.56 -0.56
C VAL A 63 4.46 3.66 -1.55
N ASP A 64 3.55 4.56 -1.91
CA ASP A 64 3.82 5.70 -2.80
C ASP A 64 3.32 6.99 -2.14
N LYS A 65 4.25 7.84 -1.70
CA LYS A 65 4.01 9.08 -0.96
C LYS A 65 3.09 10.06 -1.71
N SER A 66 3.13 10.07 -3.05
CA SER A 66 2.30 10.97 -3.86
C SER A 66 0.81 10.57 -3.86
N ASN A 67 0.48 9.37 -3.35
CA ASN A 67 -0.89 8.88 -3.26
C ASN A 67 -1.55 9.08 -1.90
N TRP A 68 -0.85 9.66 -0.92
CA TRP A 68 -1.36 9.91 0.43
C TRP A 68 -1.51 11.40 0.70
N VAL A 69 -2.50 11.76 1.50
CA VAL A 69 -2.79 13.13 1.93
C VAL A 69 -2.56 13.21 3.43
N VAL A 70 -1.90 14.28 3.89
CA VAL A 70 -1.77 14.56 5.32
C VAL A 70 -3.11 15.04 5.85
N CYS A 71 -3.73 14.24 6.71
CA CYS A 71 -5.02 14.56 7.33
C CYS A 71 -4.88 15.19 8.71
N GLU A 72 -3.79 14.85 9.39
CA GLU A 72 -3.45 15.46 10.67
C GLU A 72 -1.95 15.71 10.72
N GLN A 73 -1.55 16.81 11.33
CA GLN A 73 -0.16 17.10 11.62
C GLN A 73 0.03 17.41 13.10
N LEU A 74 1.15 16.95 13.64
CA LEU A 74 1.68 17.35 14.94
C LEU A 74 3.17 17.70 14.81
N PRO A 75 3.64 18.79 15.41
CA PRO A 75 2.85 19.82 16.08
C PRO A 75 1.96 20.61 15.08
N ALA A 76 1.01 21.40 15.59
CA ALA A 76 0.12 22.19 14.76
C ALA A 76 0.89 23.25 13.97
N ALA A 77 0.36 23.66 12.82
CA ALA A 77 0.98 24.68 11.97
C ALA A 77 1.28 25.97 12.77
N GLY A 78 2.47 26.53 12.57
CA GLY A 78 2.95 27.73 13.28
C GLY A 78 3.53 27.45 14.68
N SER A 79 3.50 26.20 15.16
CA SER A 79 4.13 25.82 16.43
C SER A 79 5.62 25.54 16.25
N ALA A 80 6.40 25.78 17.29
CA ALA A 80 7.80 25.34 17.37
C ALA A 80 7.88 23.82 17.33
N VAL A 81 8.81 23.28 16.55
CA VAL A 81 9.12 21.85 16.50
C VAL A 81 10.14 21.52 17.57
N THR A 82 9.63 21.16 18.76
CA THR A 82 10.45 20.75 19.92
C THR A 82 10.72 19.24 19.95
N ASP A 83 9.90 18.48 19.22
CA ASP A 83 9.91 17.03 19.17
C ASP A 83 9.72 16.53 17.73
N LYS A 84 9.92 15.22 17.53
CA LYS A 84 9.74 14.54 16.24
C LYS A 84 8.32 14.80 15.67
N PRO A 85 8.16 15.46 14.51
CA PRO A 85 6.86 15.69 13.92
C PRO A 85 6.16 14.38 13.54
N ARG A 86 4.83 14.38 13.60
CA ARG A 86 3.99 13.24 13.21
C ARG A 86 2.92 13.65 12.20
N PHE A 87 2.78 12.89 11.13
CA PHE A 87 1.71 13.02 10.15
C PHE A 87 0.80 11.81 10.17
N THR A 88 -0.49 12.05 10.37
CA THR A 88 -1.52 11.05 10.10
C THR A 88 -1.96 11.23 8.65
N VAL A 89 -1.85 10.18 7.85
CA VAL A 89 -2.16 10.22 6.42
C VAL A 89 -3.27 9.26 6.05
N ASP A 90 -4.11 9.68 5.11
CA ASP A 90 -5.14 8.85 4.48
C ASP A 90 -5.16 9.13 2.97
N ARG A 91 -5.85 8.29 2.19
CA ARG A 91 -6.07 8.52 0.75
C ARG A 91 -6.98 9.72 0.51
N SER A 92 -7.92 9.98 1.43
CA SER A 92 -8.68 11.21 1.50
C SER A 92 -9.02 11.55 2.96
N CYS A 93 -8.92 12.83 3.30
CA CYS A 93 -9.27 13.31 4.64
C CYS A 93 -10.77 13.59 4.66
N ALA A 94 -11.57 12.58 4.96
CA ALA A 94 -12.99 12.79 5.18
C ALA A 94 -13.17 13.64 6.44
N ASP A 95 -13.92 14.74 6.34
CA ASP A 95 -14.41 15.46 7.52
C ASP A 95 -15.25 14.49 8.37
N VAL A 96 -14.72 14.12 9.53
CA VAL A 96 -15.36 13.16 10.44
C VAL A 96 -16.61 13.80 11.04
N THR A 97 -17.78 13.48 10.48
CA THR A 97 -19.05 13.55 11.22
C THR A 97 -19.09 12.35 12.20
N PRO A 98 -19.45 12.54 13.48
CA PRO A 98 -19.21 11.54 14.52
C PRO A 98 -20.03 10.27 14.32
N ALA A 99 -19.36 9.13 14.55
CA ALA A 99 -19.97 7.80 14.61
C ALA A 99 -21.03 7.72 15.73
N PRO A 100 -22.15 7.00 15.52
CA PRO A 100 -23.04 6.62 16.62
C PRO A 100 -22.35 5.55 17.51
N PRO A 101 -22.63 5.56 18.83
CA PRO A 101 -21.88 4.79 19.81
C PRO A 101 -22.23 3.30 19.80
N SER A 102 -21.24 2.52 20.25
CA SER A 102 -21.28 1.09 20.51
C SER A 102 -22.43 0.63 21.43
N SER A 103 -22.91 -0.58 21.11
CA SER A 103 -23.62 -1.61 21.89
C SER A 103 -23.75 -1.40 23.42
N PRO A 104 -24.84 -1.92 24.01
CA PRO A 104 -24.61 -3.10 24.86
C PRO A 104 -25.61 -4.29 24.71
N ALA A 105 -25.04 -5.46 24.96
CA ALA A 105 -25.58 -6.64 25.66
C ALA A 105 -26.09 -7.86 24.84
N GLU A 106 -25.45 -9.01 25.10
CA GLU A 106 -25.94 -10.38 24.90
C GLU A 106 -27.27 -10.63 25.64
N PRO A 107 -27.94 -11.77 25.34
CA PRO A 107 -27.76 -12.87 26.27
C PRO A 107 -27.45 -14.23 25.62
N THR A 108 -26.79 -15.04 26.44
CA THR A 108 -26.43 -16.45 26.28
C THR A 108 -27.64 -17.40 26.32
N SER A 109 -27.52 -18.50 25.55
CA SER A 109 -27.92 -19.89 25.86
C SER A 109 -29.12 -20.54 25.15
N ALA A 110 -28.74 -21.51 24.30
CA ALA A 110 -29.20 -22.91 24.22
C ALA A 110 -30.64 -23.26 23.83
N ALA A 111 -30.77 -23.87 22.64
CA ALA A 111 -31.46 -25.15 22.49
C ALA A 111 -31.02 -25.86 21.20
N SER A 112 -30.63 -27.12 21.35
CA SER A 112 -30.30 -28.08 20.30
C SER A 112 -31.56 -28.84 19.89
N ALA A 113 -31.82 -29.00 18.59
CA ALA A 113 -32.53 -30.14 18.02
C ALA A 113 -32.23 -30.24 16.50
N THR A 114 -31.85 -31.44 16.08
CA THR A 114 -31.41 -31.86 14.74
C THR A 114 -32.64 -32.28 13.86
N PRO A 115 -32.48 -32.87 12.65
CA PRO A 115 -32.70 -32.29 11.32
C PRO A 115 -33.94 -32.86 10.58
N SER A 116 -34.14 -32.40 9.33
CA SER A 116 -34.90 -32.98 8.18
C SER A 116 -35.64 -31.85 7.47
N ASP A 117 -35.82 -31.79 6.16
CA ASP A 117 -35.33 -32.50 4.99
C ASP A 117 -35.79 -31.61 3.81
N ASP A 118 -35.04 -31.67 2.71
CA ASP A 118 -35.54 -31.52 1.33
C ASP A 118 -36.37 -30.28 0.93
N ALA A 119 -35.72 -29.40 0.16
CA ALA A 119 -36.34 -28.83 -1.03
C ALA A 119 -35.24 -28.45 -2.02
N THR A 120 -34.89 -29.43 -2.83
CA THR A 120 -34.29 -29.26 -4.16
C THR A 120 -35.03 -28.16 -4.92
N THR A 121 -34.31 -27.10 -5.30
CA THR A 121 -34.54 -26.43 -6.57
C THR A 121 -33.19 -26.19 -7.20
N ALA A 122 -32.81 -27.15 -8.04
CA ALA A 122 -31.76 -27.01 -9.04
C ALA A 122 -32.10 -25.83 -9.95
N ALA A 123 -31.39 -24.72 -9.77
CA ALA A 123 -31.19 -23.76 -10.84
C ALA A 123 -30.06 -24.27 -11.73
N THR A 124 -30.44 -25.10 -12.70
CA THR A 124 -29.59 -25.49 -13.82
C THR A 124 -29.26 -24.25 -14.64
N ALA A 125 -28.03 -23.74 -14.53
CA ALA A 125 -27.44 -22.90 -15.56
C ALA A 125 -26.46 -23.78 -16.37
N PRO A 126 -26.70 -24.05 -17.66
CA PRO A 126 -25.70 -24.65 -18.52
C PRO A 126 -24.87 -23.52 -19.14
N VAL A 127 -23.56 -23.54 -18.95
CA VAL A 127 -22.61 -23.02 -19.95
C VAL A 127 -21.20 -23.42 -19.55
N THR A 128 -20.61 -24.26 -20.40
CA THR A 128 -19.19 -24.55 -20.49
C THR A 128 -18.40 -23.25 -20.38
N ALA A 129 -17.85 -22.95 -19.21
CA ALA A 129 -16.76 -21.99 -19.12
C ALA A 129 -15.62 -22.60 -19.93
N THR A 130 -15.34 -22.04 -21.10
CA THR A 130 -14.06 -22.30 -21.76
C THR A 130 -12.98 -22.02 -20.73
N ASP A 131 -12.11 -22.99 -20.45
CA ASP A 131 -11.02 -22.88 -19.46
C ASP A 131 -9.98 -21.80 -19.81
N GLN A 132 -10.18 -21.11 -20.94
CA GLN A 132 -9.32 -20.04 -21.42
C GLN A 132 -9.47 -18.78 -20.55
N PRO A 133 -8.36 -18.18 -20.07
CA PRO A 133 -8.43 -16.93 -19.32
C PRO A 133 -8.94 -15.75 -20.17
N LEU A 134 -9.64 -14.82 -19.51
CA LEU A 134 -10.03 -13.53 -20.07
C LEU A 134 -8.82 -12.60 -20.17
N THR A 135 -8.64 -11.96 -21.31
CA THR A 135 -7.65 -10.90 -21.52
C THR A 135 -8.34 -9.56 -21.81
N VAL A 136 -7.57 -8.48 -21.81
CA VAL A 136 -8.09 -7.13 -22.14
C VAL A 136 -8.58 -7.03 -23.59
N GLU A 137 -8.08 -7.88 -24.49
CA GLU A 137 -8.53 -7.95 -25.89
C GLU A 137 -9.86 -8.70 -26.02
N THR A 138 -10.09 -9.71 -25.18
CA THR A 138 -11.28 -10.58 -25.28
C THR A 138 -12.44 -10.13 -24.41
N ASN A 139 -12.21 -9.21 -23.46
CA ASN A 139 -13.23 -8.80 -22.50
C ASN A 139 -13.22 -7.27 -22.27
N THR A 140 -14.34 -6.63 -22.62
CA THR A 140 -14.49 -5.16 -22.53
C THR A 140 -14.50 -4.64 -21.10
N ASP A 141 -15.05 -5.40 -20.16
CA ASP A 141 -15.11 -4.98 -18.75
C ASP A 141 -13.71 -5.01 -18.14
N PHE A 142 -12.93 -6.05 -18.48
CA PHE A 142 -11.54 -6.16 -18.07
C PHE A 142 -10.70 -5.02 -18.66
N ALA A 143 -10.88 -4.74 -19.95
CA ALA A 143 -10.25 -3.61 -20.61
C ALA A 143 -10.61 -2.25 -19.98
N ALA A 144 -11.85 -2.12 -19.49
CA ALA A 144 -12.32 -0.90 -18.84
C ALA A 144 -11.70 -0.72 -17.44
N VAL A 145 -11.70 -1.77 -16.61
CA VAL A 145 -11.06 -1.66 -15.28
C VAL A 145 -9.56 -1.44 -15.39
N MET A 146 -8.89 -2.04 -16.37
CA MET A 146 -7.47 -1.80 -16.64
C MET A 146 -7.15 -0.36 -17.08
N LYS A 147 -8.14 0.49 -17.38
CA LYS A 147 -7.93 1.92 -17.72
C LYS A 147 -8.29 2.86 -16.59
N GLN A 148 -8.81 2.35 -15.47
CA GLN A 148 -9.22 3.16 -14.33
C GLN A 148 -8.02 3.89 -13.73
N GLN A 149 -8.14 5.21 -13.60
CA GLN A 149 -7.12 6.02 -12.94
C GLN A 149 -7.29 5.99 -11.41
N ASP A 150 -8.51 5.72 -10.96
CA ASP A 150 -8.82 5.45 -9.55
C ASP A 150 -8.79 3.94 -9.31
N TYR A 151 -7.71 3.44 -8.71
CA TYR A 151 -7.57 2.03 -8.34
C TYR A 151 -8.53 1.61 -7.20
N CYS A 152 -9.20 2.56 -6.53
CA CYS A 152 -10.28 2.30 -5.56
C CYS A 152 -11.68 2.34 -6.17
N SER A 153 -11.80 2.53 -7.49
CA SER A 153 -13.08 2.72 -8.17
C SER A 153 -14.09 1.60 -7.86
N PRO A 154 -15.38 1.93 -7.61
CA PRO A 154 -16.43 0.92 -7.41
C PRO A 154 -16.65 0.03 -8.64
N ASP A 155 -16.18 0.45 -9.82
CA ASP A 155 -16.18 -0.39 -11.03
C ASP A 155 -15.28 -1.62 -10.87
N ILE A 156 -14.19 -1.50 -10.10
CA ILE A 156 -13.27 -2.60 -9.81
C ILE A 156 -13.94 -3.62 -8.87
N ALA A 157 -14.69 -3.13 -7.87
CA ALA A 157 -15.49 -3.99 -7.00
C ALA A 157 -16.56 -4.75 -7.79
N SER A 158 -17.25 -4.04 -8.69
CA SER A 158 -18.28 -4.62 -9.56
C SER A 158 -17.70 -5.66 -10.52
N PHE A 159 -16.52 -5.39 -11.09
CA PHE A 159 -15.79 -6.34 -11.91
C PHE A 159 -15.39 -7.59 -11.12
N ALA A 160 -14.84 -7.42 -9.91
CA ALA A 160 -14.43 -8.54 -9.07
C ALA A 160 -15.63 -9.45 -8.72
N ALA A 161 -16.77 -8.85 -8.37
CA ALA A 161 -18.00 -9.60 -8.07
C ALA A 161 -18.54 -10.34 -9.31
N LYS A 162 -18.51 -9.70 -10.49
CA LYS A 162 -18.99 -10.28 -11.75
C LYS A 162 -18.12 -11.44 -12.23
N TYR A 163 -16.81 -11.35 -12.04
CA TYR A 163 -15.83 -12.31 -12.57
C TYR A 163 -15.21 -13.22 -11.52
N ALA A 164 -15.73 -13.23 -10.28
CA ALA A 164 -15.26 -14.14 -9.23
C ALA A 164 -15.18 -15.59 -9.72
N GLY A 165 -14.06 -16.26 -9.47
CA GLY A 165 -13.78 -17.61 -9.96
C GLY A 165 -13.32 -17.71 -11.42
N THR A 166 -13.41 -16.63 -12.20
CA THR A 166 -12.95 -16.60 -13.60
C THR A 166 -11.44 -16.38 -13.67
N LYS A 167 -10.76 -17.03 -14.62
CA LYS A 167 -9.34 -16.81 -14.90
C LYS A 167 -9.14 -15.53 -15.72
N LEU A 168 -8.19 -14.71 -15.32
CA LEU A 168 -7.66 -13.58 -16.07
C LEU A 168 -6.25 -13.93 -16.57
N ALA A 169 -5.86 -13.37 -17.70
CA ALA A 169 -4.49 -13.36 -18.18
C ALA A 169 -4.06 -11.94 -18.55
N PHE A 170 -2.92 -11.50 -18.03
CA PHE A 170 -2.36 -10.17 -18.27
C PHE A 170 -0.86 -10.14 -17.99
N ASP A 171 -0.18 -9.18 -18.62
CA ASP A 171 1.21 -8.87 -18.31
C ASP A 171 1.27 -7.82 -17.20
N GLY A 172 2.15 -8.05 -16.23
CA GLY A 172 2.31 -7.18 -15.08
C GLY A 172 3.73 -7.11 -14.57
N ALA A 173 3.89 -6.38 -13.47
CA ALA A 173 5.12 -6.34 -12.70
C ALA A 173 4.81 -6.26 -11.20
N ILE A 174 5.69 -6.88 -10.39
CA ILE A 174 5.61 -6.76 -8.94
C ILE A 174 5.98 -5.33 -8.55
N VAL A 175 5.07 -4.64 -7.87
CA VAL A 175 5.25 -3.24 -7.43
C VAL A 175 5.55 -3.14 -5.93
N ALA A 176 5.13 -4.13 -5.14
CA ALA A 176 5.47 -4.24 -3.73
C ALA A 176 5.42 -5.70 -3.29
N MET A 177 6.20 -6.03 -2.27
CA MET A 177 6.25 -7.37 -1.70
C MET A 177 6.62 -7.27 -0.23
N ALA A 178 5.83 -7.88 0.64
CA ALA A 178 6.07 -7.88 2.09
C ALA A 178 5.78 -9.26 2.69
N PRO A 179 6.48 -9.65 3.76
CA PRO A 179 6.10 -10.80 4.58
C PRO A 179 4.63 -10.75 4.99
N HIS A 180 3.89 -11.83 4.75
CA HIS A 180 2.51 -11.97 5.23
C HIS A 180 2.53 -12.27 6.73
N ASP A 181 1.96 -11.39 7.56
CA ASP A 181 1.89 -11.54 9.02
C ASP A 181 3.25 -11.89 9.68
N GLY A 182 4.34 -11.33 9.15
CA GLY A 182 5.71 -11.57 9.66
C GLY A 182 6.29 -12.95 9.31
N ALA A 183 5.63 -13.73 8.45
CA ALA A 183 6.11 -15.02 7.99
C ALA A 183 7.42 -14.90 7.19
N LYS A 184 8.31 -15.88 7.32
CA LYS A 184 9.61 -15.86 6.62
C LYS A 184 9.54 -16.29 5.15
N THR A 185 8.48 -16.99 4.78
CA THR A 185 8.37 -17.70 3.49
C THR A 185 7.01 -17.48 2.83
N ARG A 186 6.18 -16.60 3.37
CA ARG A 186 4.85 -16.28 2.86
C ARG A 186 4.78 -14.77 2.69
N TYR A 187 4.22 -14.34 1.58
CA TYR A 187 4.28 -12.96 1.16
C TYR A 187 2.93 -12.48 0.67
N ASP A 188 2.69 -11.21 0.90
CA ASP A 188 1.71 -10.45 0.14
C ASP A 188 2.45 -9.73 -0.99
N ILE A 189 2.04 -10.02 -2.22
CA ILE A 189 2.68 -9.52 -3.44
C ILE A 189 1.68 -8.66 -4.18
N LEU A 190 2.02 -7.39 -4.38
CA LEU A 190 1.24 -6.48 -5.22
C LEU A 190 1.76 -6.52 -6.65
N VAL A 191 0.84 -6.68 -7.60
CA VAL A 191 1.09 -6.71 -9.03
C VAL A 191 0.24 -5.64 -9.69
N ASN A 192 0.87 -4.77 -10.47
CA ASN A 192 0.16 -3.89 -11.39
C ASN A 192 0.33 -4.40 -12.82
N GLN A 193 -0.58 -3.99 -13.70
CA GLN A 193 -0.42 -4.25 -15.12
C GLN A 193 0.79 -3.50 -15.71
N GLY A 194 1.32 -4.03 -16.81
CA GLY A 194 2.42 -3.42 -17.56
C GLY A 194 3.76 -3.48 -16.82
N ASP A 195 4.65 -2.54 -17.15
CA ASP A 195 6.00 -2.49 -16.63
C ASP A 195 6.07 -1.67 -15.34
N PHE A 196 6.95 -2.11 -14.43
CA PHE A 196 7.27 -1.37 -13.21
C PHE A 196 7.83 0.01 -13.55
N SER A 197 7.34 1.03 -12.84
CA SER A 197 7.81 2.41 -12.96
C SER A 197 7.81 3.06 -11.59
N GLU A 198 8.91 3.72 -11.23
CA GLU A 198 9.03 4.47 -9.98
C GLU A 198 8.38 5.86 -10.06
N THR A 199 8.13 6.35 -11.28
CA THR A 199 7.69 7.74 -11.52
C THR A 199 6.31 7.84 -12.16
N VAL A 200 5.73 6.71 -12.59
CA VAL A 200 4.44 6.67 -13.27
C VAL A 200 3.57 5.60 -12.63
N ALA A 201 2.46 6.03 -12.06
CA ALA A 201 1.42 5.10 -11.61
C ALA A 201 0.77 4.43 -12.83
N GLN A 202 0.76 3.10 -12.83
CA GLN A 202 0.02 2.34 -13.84
C GLN A 202 -1.47 2.39 -13.51
N PRO A 203 -2.36 2.60 -14.50
CA PRO A 203 -3.79 2.53 -14.25
C PRO A 203 -4.22 1.10 -13.91
N GLY A 204 -5.45 0.97 -13.43
CA GLY A 204 -6.10 -0.30 -13.16
C GLY A 204 -6.08 -0.72 -11.69
N PRO A 205 -6.59 -1.93 -11.40
CA PRO A 205 -6.66 -2.44 -10.04
C PRO A 205 -5.27 -2.65 -9.43
N GLN A 206 -5.19 -2.53 -8.10
CA GLN A 206 -4.08 -3.10 -7.35
C GLN A 206 -4.34 -4.59 -7.15
N PHE A 207 -3.74 -5.44 -7.99
CA PHE A 207 -3.87 -6.88 -7.82
C PHE A 207 -2.98 -7.35 -6.67
N GLN A 208 -3.48 -8.31 -5.90
CA GLN A 208 -2.70 -8.92 -4.83
C GLN A 208 -2.75 -10.44 -4.89
N PHE A 209 -1.57 -11.05 -4.84
CA PHE A 209 -1.43 -12.43 -4.35
C PHE A 209 -1.18 -12.37 -2.86
N ARG A 210 -2.16 -12.81 -2.08
CA ARG A 210 -2.14 -12.74 -0.62
C ARG A 210 -1.67 -14.05 -0.04
N ASP A 211 -0.80 -13.98 0.96
CA ASP A 211 -0.30 -15.13 1.70
C ASP A 211 0.17 -16.25 0.76
N VAL A 212 1.15 -15.95 -0.11
CA VAL A 212 1.71 -16.91 -1.06
C VAL A 212 3.17 -17.24 -0.75
N ASN A 213 3.54 -18.51 -0.87
CA ASN A 213 4.91 -18.94 -0.92
C ASN A 213 5.47 -18.74 -2.33
N THR A 214 6.59 -18.03 -2.42
CA THR A 214 7.20 -17.64 -3.70
C THR A 214 7.84 -18.78 -4.46
N THR A 215 7.85 -20.00 -3.93
CA THR A 215 8.41 -21.19 -4.60
C THR A 215 7.29 -22.13 -5.05
N TYR A 216 6.24 -22.28 -4.25
CA TYR A 216 5.23 -23.31 -4.48
C TYR A 216 3.88 -22.77 -4.96
N ASP A 217 3.48 -21.57 -4.54
CA ASP A 217 2.09 -21.10 -4.73
C ASP A 217 1.92 -20.18 -5.95
N LEU A 218 3.02 -19.75 -6.57
CA LEU A 218 2.98 -18.91 -7.78
C LEU A 218 2.83 -19.74 -9.06
N HIS A 219 2.95 -21.07 -8.96
CA HIS A 219 2.82 -22.02 -10.07
C HIS A 219 3.63 -21.60 -11.30
N TYR A 220 4.95 -21.51 -11.12
CA TYR A 220 5.79 -21.01 -12.19
C TYR A 220 5.83 -21.93 -13.41
N SER A 221 5.87 -21.34 -14.60
CA SER A 221 6.14 -22.03 -15.85
C SER A 221 7.32 -21.37 -16.59
N GLY A 222 7.95 -22.13 -17.50
CA GLY A 222 9.10 -21.67 -18.28
C GLY A 222 10.39 -21.54 -17.48
N ASP A 223 11.25 -20.61 -17.90
CA ASP A 223 12.52 -20.32 -17.23
C ASP A 223 12.29 -19.46 -15.98
N VAL A 224 12.56 -20.04 -14.81
CA VAL A 224 12.31 -19.41 -13.51
C VAL A 224 13.64 -18.97 -12.88
N PRO A 225 13.85 -17.67 -12.61
CA PRO A 225 15.01 -17.20 -11.90
C PRO A 225 15.02 -17.69 -10.44
N VAL A 226 16.21 -17.73 -9.85
CA VAL A 226 16.42 -18.19 -8.45
C VAL A 226 15.77 -17.29 -7.39
N SER A 227 15.35 -16.09 -7.76
CA SER A 227 14.70 -15.13 -6.86
C SER A 227 13.67 -14.28 -7.60
N ILE A 228 12.61 -13.92 -6.89
CA ILE A 228 11.55 -13.00 -7.33
C ILE A 228 11.51 -11.79 -6.38
N GLY A 229 11.13 -10.61 -6.89
CA GLY A 229 11.04 -9.39 -6.09
C GLY A 229 10.39 -8.24 -6.86
N VAL A 230 10.37 -7.06 -6.23
CA VAL A 230 9.87 -5.82 -6.85
C VAL A 230 10.60 -5.57 -8.18
N GLY A 231 9.85 -5.17 -9.19
CA GLY A 231 10.32 -4.98 -10.56
C GLY A 231 10.28 -6.24 -11.43
N ALA A 232 10.07 -7.44 -10.86
CA ALA A 232 9.92 -8.66 -11.65
C ALA A 232 8.75 -8.53 -12.62
N LYS A 233 9.03 -8.74 -13.90
CA LYS A 233 8.06 -8.69 -14.99
C LYS A 233 7.47 -10.07 -15.21
N LEU A 234 6.15 -10.14 -15.17
CA LEU A 234 5.42 -11.40 -15.18
C LEU A 234 4.36 -11.41 -16.28
N HIS A 235 4.15 -12.57 -16.89
CA HIS A 235 2.86 -12.95 -17.45
C HIS A 235 2.09 -13.70 -16.37
N VAL A 236 0.89 -13.22 -16.05
CA VAL A 236 0.07 -13.75 -14.96
C VAL A 236 -1.18 -14.39 -15.54
N VAL A 237 -1.43 -15.65 -15.16
CA VAL A 237 -2.75 -16.28 -15.24
C VAL A 237 -3.24 -16.53 -13.82
N ALA A 238 -4.36 -15.91 -13.44
CA ALA A 238 -4.86 -16.00 -12.08
C ALA A 238 -6.38 -15.94 -12.03
N THR A 239 -6.97 -16.60 -11.03
CA THR A 239 -8.41 -16.56 -10.79
C THR A 239 -8.77 -15.35 -9.94
N VAL A 240 -9.84 -14.64 -10.33
CA VAL A 240 -10.41 -13.56 -9.52
C VAL A 240 -10.97 -14.15 -8.21
N ASP A 241 -10.48 -13.68 -7.07
CA ASP A 241 -10.99 -14.09 -5.77
C ASP A 241 -12.06 -13.10 -5.28
N GLN A 242 -11.63 -11.98 -4.70
CA GLN A 242 -12.53 -10.96 -4.15
C GLN A 242 -11.88 -9.57 -4.15
N TYR A 243 -12.70 -8.54 -4.01
CA TYR A 243 -12.23 -7.18 -3.78
C TYR A 243 -12.36 -6.78 -2.31
N ILE A 244 -11.29 -6.28 -1.72
CA ILE A 244 -11.24 -5.80 -0.33
C ILE A 244 -11.40 -4.29 -0.32
N ALA A 245 -12.64 -3.81 -0.14
CA ALA A 245 -13.01 -2.41 -0.36
C ALA A 245 -12.23 -1.40 0.50
N ASN A 246 -11.98 -1.72 1.77
CA ASN A 246 -11.22 -0.84 2.67
C ASN A 246 -9.71 -0.81 2.38
N GLN A 247 -9.21 -1.72 1.54
CA GLN A 247 -7.81 -1.77 1.13
C GLN A 247 -7.61 -1.42 -0.35
N CYS A 248 -8.69 -1.32 -1.12
CA CYS A 248 -8.69 -1.17 -2.57
C CYS A 248 -7.87 -2.23 -3.30
N LEU A 249 -7.90 -3.47 -2.81
CA LEU A 249 -7.14 -4.58 -3.35
C LEU A 249 -8.07 -5.58 -4.05
N LEU A 250 -7.73 -5.92 -5.29
CA LEU A 250 -8.34 -7.04 -6.00
C LEU A 250 -7.48 -8.28 -5.79
N LEU A 251 -7.94 -9.19 -4.92
CA LEU A 251 -7.23 -10.42 -4.63
C LEU A 251 -7.39 -11.38 -5.80
N LEU A 252 -6.27 -11.95 -6.20
CA LEU A 252 -6.19 -12.99 -7.21
C LEU A 252 -5.54 -14.23 -6.61
N LYS A 253 -5.92 -15.40 -7.13
CA LYS A 253 -5.27 -16.68 -6.84
C LYS A 253 -4.42 -17.09 -8.05
N PRO A 254 -3.09 -17.18 -7.92
CA PRO A 254 -2.23 -17.60 -9.01
C PRO A 254 -2.66 -18.97 -9.55
N VAL A 255 -2.74 -19.08 -10.87
CA VAL A 255 -2.94 -20.35 -11.58
C VAL A 255 -1.67 -20.74 -12.30
N GLU A 256 -1.05 -19.79 -12.98
CA GLU A 256 0.26 -19.93 -13.63
C GLU A 256 0.94 -18.56 -13.67
N THR A 257 2.25 -18.53 -13.44
CA THR A 257 3.06 -17.31 -13.54
C THR A 257 4.32 -17.59 -14.36
N SER A 258 4.63 -16.79 -15.37
CA SER A 258 5.90 -16.90 -16.09
C SER A 258 6.62 -15.56 -16.14
N PHE A 259 7.94 -15.60 -16.27
CA PHE A 259 8.75 -14.39 -16.46
C PHE A 259 8.71 -13.95 -17.92
N ARG A 260 8.82 -12.64 -18.18
CA ARG A 260 8.84 -12.03 -19.51
C ARG A 260 10.07 -11.15 -19.74
#